data_AF-A0A3B8QC41-F1
#
_entry.id   AF-A0A3B8QC41-F1
#
_cell.length_a   1.000
_cell.length_b   1.000
_cell.length_c   1.000
_cell.angle_alpha   90.00
_cell.angle_beta   90.00
_cell.angle_gamma   90.00
#
_symmetry.space_group_name_H-M   'P 1'
#
loop_
_entity.id
_entity.type
_entity.pdbx_description
1 polymer ?
#
loop_
_entity_poly.entity_id
_entity_poly.type
_entity_poly.pdbx_seq_one_letter_code
_entity_poly.pdbx_strand_id
1 'polypeptide(L)'
;MAIASLLAFSVLAGPDDDFIVVYQLIQRTDSQREAGQLAAAREGYEQARDLLQALKRSYPNWNERVVAYRLRYVADKLAILPAVTNAPAAVIVGEPAATQPANEVIEQFTALTSQIAGLQTEKQRLEAKLREALTAQPALVDPKELQAAVQRITDLQATNKVLLSQLESQQTERKNLVDKVLLEEARDALKAANEQVTQHQEKAVELERLRNLAAAELKRLREVDVKALTAENSTLKSQVQELQTETDRGGQIANLTERLTKLQQQLEQSGRENQSLMADRDKLEQQLRDLRARQSEESIVKVKQLETDLALARAESERHAITASQLEAKLVQVTGESVRFEQENRELAARIEALTEQATDLNVLKTQLSAEQEERAELEAQLRAAEDRLAILQTPPKPAPDSGRGATVPDPGLVAQVQMLDAETARLREALRDGRARQTELASLLAEAEKSRSRLETEKRELIKSLATAQTHPTQKQLARADRTIKSLEERVRELEGERNKLSERLAQATAKSKSNLQFARRARLGNPREDAVRFRNERNN
;
A
#
# COMPACT_ATOMS: atom_id res chain seq x y z
N MET A 1 26.84 14.40 -68.91
CA MET A 1 26.40 14.93 -67.61
C MET A 1 25.38 13.99 -66.99
N ALA A 2 25.81 13.04 -66.16
CA ALA A 2 24.93 12.16 -65.39
C ALA A 2 25.67 11.57 -64.19
N ILE A 3 25.55 12.24 -63.05
CA ILE A 3 25.68 11.74 -61.66
C ILE A 3 26.72 10.63 -61.42
N ALA A 4 27.93 11.03 -61.01
CA ALA A 4 28.86 10.13 -60.33
C ALA A 4 28.43 9.96 -58.85
N SER A 5 27.62 8.94 -58.57
CA SER A 5 27.25 8.58 -57.19
C SER A 5 28.40 7.90 -56.46
N LEU A 6 29.35 8.69 -55.94
CA LEU A 6 30.21 8.22 -54.84
C LEU A 6 29.34 7.99 -53.60
N LEU A 7 28.93 6.74 -53.39
CA LEU A 7 28.44 6.29 -52.09
C LEU A 7 29.62 6.26 -51.13
N ALA A 8 29.85 7.39 -50.45
CA ALA A 8 30.69 7.42 -49.27
C ALA A 8 30.05 6.49 -48.21
N PHE A 9 30.70 5.37 -47.93
CA PHE A 9 30.28 4.47 -46.86
C PHE A 9 30.52 5.16 -45.51
N SER A 10 29.45 5.69 -44.94
CA SER A 10 29.44 6.20 -43.56
C SER A 10 29.71 5.05 -42.61
N VAL A 11 30.87 5.06 -41.95
CA VAL A 11 31.23 4.09 -40.91
C VAL A 11 30.33 4.33 -39.69
N LEU A 12 29.16 3.68 -39.69
CA LEU A 12 28.14 3.77 -38.63
C LEU A 12 27.46 2.42 -38.32
N ALA A 13 27.97 1.34 -38.90
CA ALA A 13 27.64 -0.04 -38.58
C ALA A 13 28.91 -0.74 -38.02
N GLY A 14 28.77 -1.89 -37.37
CA GLY A 14 29.92 -2.61 -36.81
C GLY A 14 30.76 -3.31 -37.88
N PRO A 15 32.00 -3.73 -37.56
CA PRO A 15 32.79 -4.57 -38.48
C PRO A 15 32.09 -5.89 -38.82
N ASP A 16 31.26 -6.41 -37.91
CA ASP A 16 30.40 -7.56 -38.14
C ASP A 16 29.29 -7.27 -39.18
N ASP A 17 28.68 -6.08 -39.15
CA ASP A 17 27.66 -5.65 -40.11
C ASP A 17 28.26 -5.39 -41.51
N ASP A 18 29.38 -4.67 -41.57
CA ASP A 18 30.14 -4.46 -42.81
C ASP A 18 30.54 -5.81 -43.45
N PHE A 19 30.96 -6.78 -42.62
CA PHE A 19 31.26 -8.13 -43.08
C PHE A 19 30.01 -8.90 -43.55
N ILE A 20 28.85 -8.73 -42.91
CA ILE A 20 27.59 -9.34 -43.35
C ILE A 20 27.20 -8.81 -44.74
N VAL A 21 27.32 -7.51 -45.00
CA VAL A 21 27.09 -6.91 -46.33
C VAL A 21 28.04 -7.50 -47.37
N VAL A 22 29.34 -7.59 -47.05
CA VAL A 22 30.35 -8.21 -47.91
C VAL A 22 30.08 -9.70 -48.17
N TYR A 23 29.61 -10.44 -47.17
CA TYR A 23 29.31 -11.87 -47.32
C TYR A 23 28.06 -12.11 -48.18
N GLN A 24 27.02 -11.27 -48.02
CA GLN A 24 25.84 -11.29 -48.89
C GLN A 24 26.20 -10.94 -50.34
N LEU A 25 27.10 -9.97 -50.55
CA LEU A 25 27.64 -9.67 -51.89
C LEU A 25 28.32 -10.90 -52.49
N ILE A 26 29.24 -11.55 -51.77
CA ILE A 26 29.93 -12.77 -52.24
C ILE A 26 28.94 -13.89 -52.61
N GLN A 27 27.90 -14.14 -51.79
CA GLN A 27 26.87 -15.15 -52.10
C GLN A 27 26.07 -14.81 -53.38
N ARG A 28 25.72 -13.53 -53.58
CA ARG A 28 25.08 -13.06 -54.81
C ARG A 28 26.01 -13.23 -56.02
N THR A 29 27.30 -12.98 -55.85
CA THR A 29 28.31 -13.13 -56.91
C THR A 29 28.59 -14.60 -57.26
N ASP A 30 28.59 -15.51 -56.28
CA ASP A 30 28.68 -16.96 -56.52
C ASP A 30 27.48 -17.46 -57.35
N SER A 31 26.25 -17.07 -57.00
CA SER A 31 25.05 -17.44 -57.78
C SER A 31 25.00 -16.77 -59.16
N GLN A 32 25.53 -15.55 -59.32
CA GLN A 32 25.72 -14.94 -60.64
C GLN A 32 26.69 -15.72 -61.53
N ARG A 33 27.80 -16.26 -60.98
CA ARG A 33 28.70 -17.14 -61.74
C ARG A 33 27.98 -18.43 -62.15
N GLU A 34 27.23 -19.05 -61.24
CA GLU A 34 26.50 -20.30 -61.51
C GLU A 34 25.37 -20.11 -62.54
N ALA A 35 24.75 -18.92 -62.58
CA ALA A 35 23.87 -18.49 -63.66
C ALA A 35 24.58 -18.08 -64.97
N GLY A 36 25.90 -18.33 -65.09
CA GLY A 36 26.70 -18.03 -66.29
C GLY A 36 27.01 -16.54 -66.51
N GLN A 37 26.67 -15.64 -65.58
CA GLN A 37 26.84 -14.19 -65.73
C GLN A 37 28.29 -13.76 -65.39
N LEU A 38 29.27 -14.33 -66.08
CA LEU A 38 30.70 -14.24 -65.71
C LEU A 38 31.25 -12.81 -65.59
N ALA A 39 30.73 -11.87 -66.40
CA ALA A 39 31.11 -10.45 -66.33
C ALA A 39 30.64 -9.79 -65.02
N ALA A 40 29.35 -9.93 -64.68
CA ALA A 40 28.80 -9.42 -63.42
C ALA A 40 29.39 -10.14 -62.20
N ALA A 41 29.71 -11.44 -62.34
CA ALA A 41 30.41 -12.20 -61.31
C ALA A 41 31.83 -11.66 -61.07
N ARG A 42 32.58 -11.31 -62.13
CA ARG A 42 33.91 -10.68 -61.97
C ARG A 42 33.79 -9.33 -61.24
N GLU A 43 32.88 -8.47 -61.66
CA GLU A 43 32.68 -7.15 -61.05
C GLU A 43 32.31 -7.26 -59.55
N GLY A 44 31.37 -8.14 -59.21
CA GLY A 44 30.97 -8.39 -57.81
C GLY A 44 32.11 -8.93 -56.94
N TYR A 45 33.00 -9.76 -57.49
CA TYR A 45 34.19 -10.23 -56.76
C TYR A 45 35.25 -9.14 -56.60
N GLU A 46 35.44 -8.25 -57.58
CA GLU A 46 36.36 -7.11 -57.45
C GLU A 46 35.84 -6.13 -56.39
N GLN A 47 34.54 -5.82 -56.38
CA GLN A 47 33.89 -5.03 -55.32
C GLN A 47 34.03 -5.70 -53.93
N ALA A 48 33.76 -7.01 -53.83
CA ALA A 48 33.91 -7.75 -52.57
C ALA A 48 35.36 -7.80 -52.06
N ARG A 49 36.34 -7.95 -52.96
CA ARG A 49 37.78 -7.89 -52.62
C ARG A 49 38.14 -6.54 -52.02
N ASP A 50 37.66 -5.46 -52.61
CA ASP A 50 38.06 -4.11 -52.22
C ASP A 50 37.36 -3.67 -50.92
N LEU A 51 36.11 -4.10 -50.69
CA LEU A 51 35.44 -3.98 -49.39
C LEU A 51 36.13 -4.82 -48.30
N LEU A 52 36.56 -6.06 -48.58
CA LEU A 52 37.36 -6.85 -47.62
C LEU A 52 38.69 -6.18 -47.28
N GLN A 53 39.32 -5.49 -48.24
CA GLN A 53 40.52 -4.70 -48.00
C GLN A 53 40.26 -3.41 -47.22
N ALA A 54 39.09 -2.78 -47.39
CA ALA A 54 38.66 -1.65 -46.58
C ALA A 54 38.41 -2.10 -45.13
N LEU A 55 37.64 -3.17 -44.93
CA LEU A 55 37.38 -3.79 -43.63
C LEU A 55 38.69 -4.13 -42.90
N LYS A 56 39.67 -4.75 -43.59
CA LYS A 56 40.98 -5.05 -43.02
C LYS A 56 41.82 -3.81 -42.67
N ARG A 57 41.62 -2.67 -43.33
CA ARG A 57 42.29 -1.40 -43.00
C ARG A 57 41.62 -0.70 -41.81
N SER A 58 40.29 -0.68 -41.77
CA SER A 58 39.51 -0.04 -40.71
C SER A 58 39.53 -0.83 -39.40
N TYR A 59 39.54 -2.16 -39.47
CA TYR A 59 39.47 -3.06 -38.32
C TYR A 59 40.52 -4.19 -38.42
N PRO A 60 41.83 -3.90 -38.32
CA PRO A 60 42.89 -4.88 -38.61
C PRO A 60 42.82 -6.18 -37.78
N ASN A 61 42.36 -6.09 -36.54
CA ASN A 61 42.32 -7.20 -35.57
C ASN A 61 40.97 -7.96 -35.59
N TRP A 62 39.99 -7.54 -36.40
CA TRP A 62 38.68 -8.17 -36.43
C TRP A 62 38.70 -9.43 -37.31
N ASN A 63 38.43 -10.59 -36.69
CA ASN A 63 38.26 -11.90 -37.34
C ASN A 63 39.25 -12.19 -38.48
N GLU A 64 40.53 -11.88 -38.28
CA GLU A 64 41.60 -11.90 -39.30
C GLU A 64 41.60 -13.18 -40.17
N ARG A 65 41.41 -14.34 -39.55
CA ARG A 65 41.38 -15.65 -40.23
C ARG A 65 40.23 -15.75 -41.23
N VAL A 66 39.07 -15.16 -40.92
CA VAL A 66 37.89 -15.13 -41.79
C VAL A 66 38.11 -14.13 -42.93
N VAL A 67 38.60 -12.93 -42.64
CA VAL A 67 38.89 -11.92 -43.66
C VAL A 67 39.98 -12.40 -44.64
N ALA A 68 41.05 -13.01 -44.13
CA ALA A 68 42.10 -13.62 -44.96
C ALA A 68 41.57 -14.80 -45.80
N TYR A 69 40.72 -15.67 -45.22
CA TYR A 69 40.08 -16.75 -45.96
C TYR A 69 39.15 -16.23 -47.06
N ARG A 70 38.35 -15.19 -46.80
CA ARG A 70 37.46 -14.58 -47.81
C ARG A 70 38.25 -13.84 -48.89
N LEU A 71 39.32 -13.12 -48.54
CA LEU A 71 40.21 -12.50 -49.54
C LEU A 71 40.85 -13.55 -50.45
N ARG A 72 41.34 -14.66 -49.89
CA ARG A 72 41.84 -15.78 -50.68
C ARG A 72 40.73 -16.40 -51.55
N TYR A 73 39.57 -16.70 -50.98
CA TYR A 73 38.44 -17.26 -51.71
C TYR A 73 38.06 -16.40 -52.92
N VAL A 74 37.94 -15.09 -52.74
CA VAL A 74 37.63 -14.13 -53.81
C VAL A 74 38.76 -14.07 -54.85
N ALA A 75 40.03 -14.13 -54.44
CA ALA A 75 41.16 -14.18 -55.37
C ALA A 75 41.21 -15.49 -56.18
N ASP A 76 41.07 -16.65 -55.53
CA ASP A 76 41.01 -17.96 -56.16
C ASP A 76 39.83 -18.02 -57.18
N LYS A 77 38.68 -17.42 -56.83
CA LYS A 77 37.49 -17.33 -57.69
C LYS A 77 37.65 -16.36 -58.88
N LEU A 78 38.36 -15.24 -58.70
CA LEU A 78 38.74 -14.33 -59.78
C LEU A 78 39.75 -14.96 -60.75
N ALA A 79 40.69 -15.78 -60.26
CA ALA A 79 41.68 -16.47 -61.08
C ALA A 79 41.06 -17.55 -61.98
N ILE A 80 39.97 -18.19 -61.54
CA ILE A 80 39.23 -19.21 -62.31
C ILE A 80 38.27 -18.56 -63.33
N LEU A 81 37.83 -17.32 -63.12
CA LEU A 81 36.96 -16.61 -64.05
C LEU A 81 37.74 -16.17 -65.31
N PRO A 82 37.41 -16.70 -66.52
CA PRO A 82 38.11 -16.31 -67.74
C PRO A 82 37.98 -14.82 -68.00
N ALA A 83 39.00 -14.22 -68.61
CA ALA A 83 38.89 -12.86 -69.15
C ALA A 83 37.82 -12.87 -70.26
N VAL A 84 36.92 -11.88 -70.24
CA VAL A 84 35.78 -11.84 -71.18
C VAL A 84 36.28 -11.43 -72.57
N THR A 85 36.60 -12.43 -73.39
CA THR A 85 36.81 -12.34 -74.84
C THR A 85 35.70 -13.09 -75.57
N ASN A 86 35.24 -12.57 -76.71
CA ASN A 86 33.97 -12.96 -77.34
C ASN A 86 34.02 -14.28 -78.17
N ALA A 87 32.84 -14.85 -78.46
CA ALA A 87 32.47 -15.79 -79.56
C ALA A 87 32.54 -17.35 -79.34
N PRO A 88 31.83 -18.20 -80.14
CA PRO A 88 31.40 -19.59 -79.77
C PRO A 88 31.58 -20.75 -80.83
N ALA A 89 30.97 -21.95 -80.59
CA ALA A 89 30.69 -23.13 -81.50
C ALA A 89 31.76 -24.28 -81.62
N ALA A 90 31.55 -25.57 -82.03
CA ALA A 90 30.39 -26.44 -82.44
C ALA A 90 30.51 -27.98 -82.06
N VAL A 91 30.41 -28.97 -83.00
CA VAL A 91 30.29 -30.47 -82.78
C VAL A 91 31.27 -31.33 -83.67
N ILE A 92 31.13 -32.59 -84.20
CA ILE A 92 30.06 -33.55 -84.67
C ILE A 92 30.50 -35.06 -84.43
N VAL A 93 29.95 -36.11 -85.12
CA VAL A 93 30.03 -37.60 -84.85
C VAL A 93 30.18 -38.48 -86.16
N GLY A 94 30.75 -39.73 -86.18
CA GLY A 94 30.68 -40.71 -87.35
C GLY A 94 31.59 -42.02 -87.35
N GLU A 95 31.25 -43.11 -88.12
CA GLU A 95 31.81 -44.54 -88.16
C GLU A 95 31.15 -45.45 -89.31
N PRO A 96 31.35 -46.79 -89.73
CA PRO A 96 32.37 -47.93 -89.68
C PRO A 96 32.66 -48.86 -90.99
N ALA A 97 33.54 -49.90 -90.89
CA ALA A 97 33.58 -51.35 -91.43
C ALA A 97 33.79 -51.86 -92.93
N ALA A 98 34.63 -52.92 -93.23
CA ALA A 98 34.58 -53.99 -94.33
C ALA A 98 35.85 -54.96 -94.54
N THR A 99 35.81 -56.12 -95.29
CA THR A 99 36.91 -57.18 -95.50
C THR A 99 36.81 -58.25 -96.68
N GLN A 100 37.93 -58.92 -97.16
CA GLN A 100 38.14 -60.35 -97.74
C GLN A 100 38.97 -60.64 -99.10
N PRO A 101 39.49 -61.90 -99.44
CA PRO A 101 40.64 -62.22 -100.40
C PRO A 101 40.61 -63.52 -101.38
N ALA A 102 41.69 -63.83 -102.20
CA ALA A 102 42.29 -65.18 -102.63
C ALA A 102 42.83 -65.42 -104.13
N ASN A 103 43.93 -66.21 -104.39
CA ASN A 103 44.33 -66.91 -105.69
C ASN A 103 45.67 -67.77 -105.67
N GLU A 104 45.86 -68.96 -106.34
CA GLU A 104 47.21 -69.63 -106.53
C GLU A 104 47.44 -70.83 -107.55
N VAL A 105 46.47 -71.69 -107.90
CA VAL A 105 46.70 -73.15 -108.22
C VAL A 105 47.44 -73.60 -109.52
N ILE A 106 47.79 -72.75 -110.49
CA ILE A 106 47.90 -73.16 -111.92
C ILE A 106 49.20 -73.90 -112.36
N GLU A 107 50.34 -73.73 -111.71
CA GLU A 107 51.65 -74.03 -112.33
C GLU A 107 52.02 -75.52 -112.50
N GLN A 108 51.46 -76.43 -111.70
CA GLN A 108 52.01 -77.79 -111.54
C GLN A 108 51.83 -78.74 -112.75
N PHE A 109 50.96 -78.42 -113.71
CA PHE A 109 50.52 -79.38 -114.73
C PHE A 109 51.51 -79.61 -115.89
N THR A 110 52.43 -78.68 -116.14
CA THR A 110 53.25 -78.65 -117.38
C THR A 110 54.47 -79.58 -117.35
N ALA A 111 55.01 -79.91 -116.17
CA ALA A 111 56.29 -80.60 -116.04
C ALA A 111 56.28 -82.09 -116.43
N LEU A 112 55.16 -82.79 -116.22
CA LEU A 112 55.07 -84.25 -116.34
C LEU A 112 55.21 -84.79 -117.77
N THR A 113 54.74 -84.03 -118.76
CA THR A 113 54.66 -84.49 -120.17
C THR A 113 56.03 -84.78 -120.79
N SER A 114 57.10 -84.16 -120.29
CA SER A 114 58.44 -84.23 -120.92
C SER A 114 59.15 -85.58 -120.81
N GLN A 115 58.84 -86.41 -119.81
CA GLN A 115 59.68 -87.59 -119.51
C GLN A 115 59.37 -88.82 -120.38
N ILE A 116 58.14 -88.96 -120.85
CA ILE A 116 57.65 -90.21 -121.48
C ILE A 116 58.34 -90.50 -122.83
N ALA A 117 58.81 -89.47 -123.54
CA ALA A 117 59.39 -89.61 -124.89
C ALA A 117 60.76 -90.33 -124.92
N GLY A 118 61.57 -90.26 -123.85
CA GLY A 118 62.95 -90.76 -123.88
C GLY A 118 63.07 -92.28 -124.00
N LEU A 119 62.28 -93.01 -123.20
CA LEU A 119 62.42 -94.45 -122.95
C LEU A 119 62.15 -95.35 -124.18
N GLN A 120 61.50 -94.84 -125.22
CA GLN A 120 61.15 -95.65 -126.39
C GLN A 120 62.34 -95.95 -127.33
N THR A 121 63.41 -95.15 -127.25
CA THR A 121 64.52 -95.22 -128.22
C THR A 121 65.54 -96.33 -127.92
N GLU A 122 65.83 -96.61 -126.66
CA GLU A 122 66.91 -97.54 -126.28
C GLU A 122 66.62 -98.99 -126.66
N LYS A 123 65.36 -99.42 -126.59
CA LYS A 123 64.95 -100.82 -126.82
C LYS A 123 65.43 -101.36 -128.17
N GLN A 124 65.30 -100.56 -129.23
CA GLN A 124 65.58 -100.98 -130.60
C GLN A 124 67.05 -101.37 -130.83
N ARG A 125 67.98 -100.87 -130.00
CA ARG A 125 69.42 -101.10 -130.17
C ARG A 125 69.89 -102.49 -129.73
N LEU A 126 69.16 -103.15 -128.83
CA LEU A 126 69.56 -104.44 -128.26
C LEU A 126 69.28 -105.63 -129.18
N GLU A 127 68.15 -105.58 -129.90
CA GLU A 127 67.66 -106.71 -130.72
C GLU A 127 68.59 -107.06 -131.90
N ALA A 128 69.39 -106.09 -132.39
CA ALA A 128 70.37 -106.30 -133.45
C ALA A 128 71.55 -107.20 -133.04
N LYS A 129 72.06 -107.04 -131.81
CA LYS A 129 73.28 -107.74 -131.33
C LYS A 129 73.11 -109.26 -131.20
N LEU A 130 71.88 -109.75 -131.03
CA LEU A 130 71.64 -111.17 -130.75
C LEU A 130 71.84 -112.06 -131.99
N ARG A 131 71.65 -111.52 -133.20
CA ARG A 131 71.69 -112.29 -134.45
C ARG A 131 73.11 -112.66 -134.91
N GLU A 132 74.09 -111.86 -134.55
CA GLU A 132 75.49 -112.00 -135.01
C GLU A 132 76.21 -113.19 -134.34
N ALA A 133 75.78 -113.60 -133.15
CA ALA A 133 76.46 -114.61 -132.33
C ALA A 133 76.18 -116.09 -132.71
N LEU A 134 75.35 -116.37 -133.73
CA LEU A 134 74.79 -117.70 -133.99
C LEU A 134 75.46 -118.50 -135.13
N THR A 135 76.53 -118.00 -135.74
CA THR A 135 77.06 -118.49 -137.03
C THR A 135 78.41 -119.23 -136.98
N ALA A 136 79.00 -119.49 -135.80
CA ALA A 136 80.33 -120.12 -135.69
C ALA A 136 80.40 -121.28 -134.68
N GLN A 137 80.98 -122.42 -135.08
CA GLN A 137 81.18 -123.62 -134.24
C GLN A 137 82.36 -124.51 -134.79
N PRO A 138 83.36 -124.89 -133.97
CA PRO A 138 84.51 -125.73 -134.38
C PRO A 138 84.67 -127.07 -133.61
N ALA A 139 85.82 -127.76 -133.76
CA ALA A 139 86.01 -129.22 -133.50
C ALA A 139 87.05 -129.60 -132.39
N LEU A 140 87.56 -130.85 -132.41
CA LEU A 140 88.21 -131.60 -131.30
C LEU A 140 89.64 -131.15 -130.87
N VAL A 141 90.11 -131.67 -129.71
CA VAL A 141 91.26 -131.19 -128.90
C VAL A 141 92.24 -132.32 -128.48
N ASP A 142 93.49 -131.97 -128.14
CA ASP A 142 94.67 -132.83 -127.84
C ASP A 142 94.92 -133.06 -126.32
N PRO A 143 95.44 -134.22 -125.86
CA PRO A 143 95.38 -134.60 -124.43
C PRO A 143 96.40 -133.91 -123.50
N LYS A 144 97.41 -133.18 -124.00
CA LYS A 144 98.37 -132.48 -123.11
C LYS A 144 97.72 -131.38 -122.28
N GLU A 145 96.72 -130.68 -122.84
CA GLU A 145 96.05 -129.56 -122.19
C GLU A 145 95.27 -130.01 -120.94
N LEU A 146 94.76 -131.25 -120.95
CA LEU A 146 94.05 -131.86 -119.83
C LEU A 146 94.92 -131.95 -118.56
N GLN A 147 96.20 -132.33 -118.69
CA GLN A 147 97.07 -132.51 -117.53
C GLN A 147 97.43 -131.17 -116.86
N ALA A 148 97.64 -130.13 -117.66
CA ALA A 148 97.83 -128.77 -117.17
C ALA A 148 96.57 -128.23 -116.46
N ALA A 149 95.38 -128.55 -116.98
CA ALA A 149 94.11 -128.22 -116.32
C ALA A 149 93.97 -128.92 -114.95
N VAL A 150 94.32 -130.21 -114.84
CA VAL A 150 94.26 -130.97 -113.58
C VAL A 150 95.17 -130.37 -112.50
N GLN A 151 96.42 -130.01 -112.82
CA GLN A 151 97.33 -129.35 -111.86
C GLN A 151 96.76 -128.01 -111.38
N ARG A 152 96.20 -127.21 -112.30
CA ARG A 152 95.58 -125.92 -111.96
C ARG A 152 94.34 -126.09 -111.07
N ILE A 153 93.59 -127.18 -111.22
CA ILE A 153 92.47 -127.54 -110.33
C ILE A 153 92.98 -127.87 -108.92
N THR A 154 94.06 -128.65 -108.78
CA THR A 154 94.61 -128.97 -107.45
C THR A 154 95.16 -127.74 -106.72
N ASP A 155 95.83 -126.82 -107.44
CA ASP A 155 96.31 -125.57 -106.86
C ASP A 155 95.16 -124.67 -106.40
N LEU A 156 94.10 -124.55 -107.22
CA LEU A 156 92.88 -123.81 -106.87
C LEU A 156 92.12 -124.45 -105.69
N GLN A 157 92.15 -125.77 -105.54
CA GLN A 157 91.57 -126.44 -104.37
C GLN A 157 92.38 -126.14 -103.10
N ALA A 158 93.72 -126.09 -103.19
CA ALA A 158 94.58 -125.71 -102.08
C ALA A 158 94.35 -124.25 -101.65
N THR A 159 94.29 -123.30 -102.59
CA THR A 159 94.02 -121.89 -102.26
C THR A 159 92.62 -121.69 -101.69
N ASN A 160 91.60 -122.36 -102.23
CA ASN A 160 90.24 -122.32 -101.66
C ASN A 160 90.19 -122.83 -100.22
N LYS A 161 90.93 -123.90 -99.87
CA LYS A 161 91.00 -124.39 -98.48
C LYS A 161 91.61 -123.35 -97.53
N VAL A 162 92.68 -122.67 -97.96
CA VAL A 162 93.30 -121.59 -97.17
C VAL A 162 92.33 -120.42 -97.01
N LEU A 163 91.71 -119.95 -98.10
CA LEU A 163 90.75 -118.85 -98.09
C LEU A 163 89.53 -119.13 -97.19
N LEU A 164 89.01 -120.37 -97.19
CA LEU A 164 87.93 -120.77 -96.28
C LEU A 164 88.36 -120.68 -94.81
N SER A 165 89.54 -121.22 -94.45
CA SER A 165 90.04 -121.13 -93.07
C SER A 165 90.30 -119.69 -92.62
N GLN A 166 90.72 -118.82 -93.54
CA GLN A 166 90.93 -117.40 -93.26
C GLN A 166 89.61 -116.62 -93.17
N LEU A 167 88.57 -117.05 -93.89
CA LEU A 167 87.21 -116.53 -93.75
C LEU A 167 86.62 -116.92 -92.39
N GLU A 168 86.81 -118.16 -91.93
CA GLU A 168 86.38 -118.62 -90.61
C GLU A 168 87.08 -117.88 -89.47
N SER A 169 88.39 -117.59 -89.59
CA SER A 169 89.08 -116.74 -88.61
C SER A 169 88.55 -115.31 -88.60
N GLN A 170 88.28 -114.71 -89.77
CA GLN A 170 87.68 -113.37 -89.83
C GLN A 170 86.23 -113.34 -89.30
N GLN A 171 85.45 -114.40 -89.50
CA GLN A 171 84.09 -114.49 -88.97
C GLN A 171 84.07 -114.66 -87.44
N THR A 172 85.00 -115.43 -86.86
CA THR A 172 85.11 -115.57 -85.40
C THR A 172 85.66 -114.30 -84.74
N GLU A 173 86.65 -113.64 -85.34
CA GLU A 173 87.13 -112.33 -84.91
C GLU A 173 86.01 -111.28 -84.93
N ARG A 174 85.22 -111.21 -86.03
CA ARG A 174 84.06 -110.30 -86.12
C ARG A 174 82.99 -110.58 -85.07
N LYS A 175 82.69 -111.85 -84.75
CA LYS A 175 81.75 -112.20 -83.66
C LYS A 175 82.25 -111.70 -82.31
N ASN A 176 83.50 -112.00 -81.98
CA ASN A 176 84.11 -111.56 -80.72
C ASN A 176 84.12 -110.03 -80.58
N LEU A 177 84.31 -109.29 -81.68
CA LEU A 177 84.21 -107.82 -81.71
C LEU A 177 82.77 -107.33 -81.50
N VAL A 178 81.77 -107.95 -82.14
CA VAL A 178 80.35 -107.61 -81.95
C VAL A 178 79.90 -107.87 -80.51
N ASP A 179 80.22 -109.04 -79.95
CA ASP A 179 79.88 -109.39 -78.56
C ASP A 179 80.54 -108.42 -77.57
N LYS A 180 81.79 -108.00 -77.84
CA LYS A 180 82.47 -106.98 -77.05
C LYS A 180 81.77 -105.61 -77.13
N VAL A 181 81.40 -105.15 -78.32
CA VAL A 181 80.70 -103.86 -78.51
C VAL A 181 79.34 -103.86 -77.79
N LEU A 182 78.56 -104.94 -77.92
CA LEU A 182 77.28 -105.09 -77.20
C LEU A 182 77.46 -105.08 -75.67
N LEU A 183 78.56 -105.66 -75.15
CA LEU A 183 78.90 -105.62 -73.72
C LEU A 183 79.41 -104.25 -73.23
N GLU A 184 79.94 -103.40 -74.11
CA GLU A 184 80.30 -102.02 -73.79
C GLU A 184 79.07 -101.10 -73.86
N GLU A 185 78.25 -101.22 -74.90
CA GLU A 185 76.96 -100.52 -75.06
C GLU A 185 76.00 -100.80 -73.89
N ALA A 186 75.85 -102.07 -73.48
CA ALA A 186 75.00 -102.45 -72.35
C ALA A 186 75.52 -101.89 -71.00
N ARG A 187 76.83 -101.71 -70.84
CA ARG A 187 77.41 -101.07 -69.64
C ARG A 187 77.15 -99.58 -69.63
N ASP A 188 77.28 -98.90 -70.77
CA ASP A 188 77.07 -97.46 -70.86
C ASP A 188 75.58 -97.10 -70.75
N ALA A 189 74.68 -97.93 -71.28
CA ALA A 189 73.24 -97.84 -71.01
C ALA A 189 72.92 -97.98 -69.51
N LEU A 190 73.59 -98.90 -68.80
CA LEU A 190 73.38 -99.10 -67.36
C LEU A 190 73.95 -97.94 -66.51
N LYS A 191 75.07 -97.33 -66.92
CA LYS A 191 75.57 -96.07 -66.32
C LYS A 191 74.55 -94.96 -66.49
N ALA A 192 74.10 -94.71 -67.72
CA ALA A 192 73.14 -93.64 -68.03
C ALA A 192 71.81 -93.81 -67.29
N ALA A 193 71.32 -95.05 -67.14
CA ALA A 193 70.14 -95.35 -66.32
C ALA A 193 70.37 -95.04 -64.84
N ASN A 194 71.54 -95.38 -64.29
CA ASN A 194 71.90 -95.08 -62.90
C ASN A 194 72.05 -93.57 -62.65
N GLU A 195 72.64 -92.83 -63.60
CA GLU A 195 72.73 -91.36 -63.58
C GLU A 195 71.35 -90.69 -63.64
N GLN A 196 70.41 -91.23 -64.44
CA GLN A 196 69.02 -90.77 -64.43
C GLN A 196 68.35 -91.01 -63.08
N VAL A 197 68.57 -92.18 -62.46
CA VAL A 197 68.04 -92.48 -61.11
C VAL A 197 68.56 -91.49 -60.07
N THR A 198 69.86 -91.15 -60.07
CA THR A 198 70.41 -90.14 -59.13
C THR A 198 69.81 -88.76 -59.39
N GLN A 199 69.70 -88.32 -60.66
CA GLN A 199 69.04 -87.04 -60.98
C GLN A 199 67.56 -87.00 -60.57
N HIS A 200 66.85 -88.14 -60.62
CA HIS A 200 65.47 -88.23 -60.14
C HIS A 200 65.37 -88.20 -58.61
N GLN A 201 66.34 -88.80 -57.90
CA GLN A 201 66.44 -88.70 -56.44
C GLN A 201 66.73 -87.26 -55.98
N GLU A 202 67.68 -86.56 -56.61
CA GLU A 202 67.97 -85.14 -56.34
C GLU A 202 66.74 -84.25 -56.54
N LYS A 203 66.02 -84.43 -57.66
CA LYS A 203 64.77 -83.69 -57.95
C LYS A 203 63.67 -84.01 -56.95
N ALA A 204 63.57 -85.25 -56.46
CA ALA A 204 62.59 -85.62 -55.44
C ALA A 204 62.89 -84.95 -54.09
N VAL A 205 64.15 -84.91 -53.67
CA VAL A 205 64.60 -84.22 -52.44
C VAL A 205 64.33 -82.72 -52.51
N GLU A 206 64.58 -82.07 -53.65
CA GLU A 206 64.30 -80.64 -53.80
C GLU A 206 62.80 -80.34 -53.84
N LEU A 207 61.98 -81.20 -54.47
CA LEU A 207 60.51 -81.08 -54.40
C LEU A 207 59.97 -81.26 -52.98
N GLU A 208 60.55 -82.17 -52.19
CA GLU A 208 60.21 -82.32 -50.77
C GLU A 208 60.63 -81.10 -49.94
N ARG A 209 61.82 -80.55 -50.19
CA ARG A 209 62.29 -79.29 -49.58
C ARG A 209 61.32 -78.14 -49.86
N LEU A 210 60.94 -77.93 -51.12
CA LEU A 210 60.01 -76.87 -51.55
C LEU A 210 58.61 -77.08 -50.94
N ARG A 211 58.12 -78.32 -50.89
CA ARG A 211 56.86 -78.68 -50.24
C ARG A 211 56.87 -78.33 -48.75
N ASN A 212 57.97 -78.62 -48.05
CA ASN A 212 58.12 -78.35 -46.62
C ASN A 212 58.22 -76.84 -46.32
N LEU A 213 58.87 -76.06 -47.19
CA LEU A 213 58.87 -74.59 -47.11
C LEU A 213 57.46 -74.01 -47.30
N ALA A 214 56.74 -74.40 -48.37
CA ALA A 214 55.37 -73.94 -48.63
C ALA A 214 54.40 -74.33 -47.49
N ALA A 215 54.57 -75.51 -46.88
CA ALA A 215 53.78 -75.92 -45.72
C ALA A 215 54.06 -75.05 -44.47
N ALA A 216 55.31 -74.63 -44.27
CA ALA A 216 55.69 -73.73 -43.18
C ALA A 216 55.11 -72.31 -43.37
N GLU A 217 55.13 -71.78 -44.60
CA GLU A 217 54.51 -70.48 -44.93
C GLU A 217 52.99 -70.51 -44.75
N LEU A 218 52.31 -71.55 -45.25
CA LEU A 218 50.87 -71.75 -45.03
C LEU A 218 50.51 -71.86 -43.54
N LYS A 219 51.37 -72.47 -42.73
CA LYS A 219 51.19 -72.52 -41.27
C LYS A 219 51.35 -71.13 -40.65
N ARG A 220 52.40 -70.38 -41.00
CA ARG A 220 52.62 -69.01 -40.52
C ARG A 220 51.42 -68.10 -40.83
N LEU A 221 50.98 -68.05 -42.09
CA LEU A 221 49.85 -67.22 -42.52
C LEU A 221 48.57 -67.51 -41.71
N ARG A 222 48.29 -68.79 -41.43
CA ARG A 222 47.12 -69.22 -40.65
C ARG A 222 47.24 -69.00 -39.15
N GLU A 223 48.44 -69.17 -38.58
CA GLU A 223 48.63 -69.15 -37.12
C GLU A 223 49.03 -67.79 -36.56
N VAL A 224 49.75 -66.98 -37.34
CA VAL A 224 50.19 -65.63 -36.96
C VAL A 224 49.24 -64.60 -37.57
N ASP A 225 49.26 -64.47 -38.89
CA ASP A 225 48.70 -63.28 -39.56
C ASP A 225 47.16 -63.26 -39.50
N VAL A 226 46.49 -64.38 -39.79
CA VAL A 226 45.02 -64.50 -39.66
C VAL A 226 44.55 -64.37 -38.21
N LYS A 227 45.30 -64.87 -37.22
CA LYS A 227 44.91 -64.74 -35.80
C LYS A 227 45.13 -63.33 -35.26
N ALA A 228 46.20 -62.66 -35.69
CA ALA A 228 46.43 -61.25 -35.37
C ALA A 228 45.29 -60.38 -35.92
N LEU A 229 44.92 -60.56 -37.18
CA LEU A 229 43.83 -59.83 -37.82
C LEU A 229 42.46 -60.08 -37.16
N THR A 230 42.17 -61.30 -36.67
CA THR A 230 40.90 -61.54 -35.93
C THR A 230 40.90 -60.93 -34.52
N ALA A 231 42.06 -60.87 -33.85
CA ALA A 231 42.21 -60.16 -32.57
C ALA A 231 42.13 -58.62 -32.73
N GLU A 232 42.69 -58.08 -33.81
CA GLU A 232 42.58 -56.66 -34.17
C GLU A 232 41.12 -56.31 -34.51
N ASN A 233 40.43 -57.13 -35.30
CA ASN A 233 39.01 -56.93 -35.58
C ASN A 233 38.13 -57.01 -34.31
N SER A 234 38.46 -57.84 -33.33
CA SER A 234 37.70 -57.90 -32.07
C SER A 234 37.92 -56.65 -31.20
N THR A 235 39.14 -56.12 -31.15
CA THR A 235 39.46 -54.88 -30.42
C THR A 235 38.88 -53.64 -31.09
N LEU A 236 38.97 -53.52 -32.42
CA LEU A 236 38.28 -52.47 -33.19
C LEU A 236 36.76 -52.52 -32.97
N LYS A 237 36.16 -53.72 -32.94
CA LYS A 237 34.73 -53.88 -32.68
C LYS A 237 34.33 -53.43 -31.26
N SER A 238 35.16 -53.69 -30.24
CA SER A 238 34.92 -53.16 -28.90
C SER A 238 35.05 -51.63 -28.82
N GLN A 239 36.02 -51.04 -29.52
CA GLN A 239 36.17 -49.57 -29.58
C GLN A 239 34.98 -48.89 -30.25
N VAL A 240 34.45 -49.46 -31.34
CA VAL A 240 33.22 -48.97 -31.99
C VAL A 240 32.01 -49.08 -31.06
N GLN A 241 31.92 -50.14 -30.25
CA GLN A 241 30.83 -50.30 -29.27
C GLN A 241 30.97 -49.31 -28.10
N GLU A 242 32.18 -49.02 -27.63
CA GLU A 242 32.44 -48.02 -26.59
C GLU A 242 32.06 -46.61 -27.08
N LEU A 243 32.47 -46.24 -28.30
CA LEU A 243 32.04 -44.99 -28.95
C LEU A 243 30.52 -44.90 -29.14
N GLN A 244 29.83 -46.02 -29.36
CA GLN A 244 28.36 -46.04 -29.38
C GLN A 244 27.75 -45.70 -28.01
N THR A 245 28.32 -46.17 -26.89
CA THR A 245 27.85 -45.79 -25.54
C THR A 245 28.15 -44.33 -25.17
N GLU A 246 29.10 -43.68 -25.86
CA GLU A 246 29.31 -42.24 -25.72
C GLU A 246 28.13 -41.41 -26.29
N THR A 247 27.38 -41.97 -27.24
CA THR A 247 26.11 -41.38 -27.71
C THR A 247 25.06 -41.30 -26.60
N ASP A 248 25.02 -42.28 -25.68
CA ASP A 248 24.10 -42.27 -24.53
C ASP A 248 24.46 -41.16 -23.52
N ARG A 249 25.75 -40.82 -23.39
CA ARG A 249 26.19 -39.61 -22.64
C ARG A 249 25.65 -38.35 -23.30
N GLY A 250 25.58 -38.29 -24.63
CA GLY A 250 24.90 -37.23 -25.37
C GLY A 250 23.42 -37.10 -24.99
N GLY A 251 22.71 -38.22 -24.85
CA GLY A 251 21.34 -38.26 -24.35
C GLY A 251 21.19 -37.73 -22.91
N GLN A 252 22.15 -38.02 -22.03
CA GLN A 252 22.18 -37.46 -20.68
C GLN A 252 22.44 -35.95 -20.68
N ILE A 253 23.35 -35.45 -21.53
CA ILE A 253 23.63 -34.02 -21.69
C ILE A 253 22.38 -33.27 -22.20
N ALA A 254 21.64 -33.84 -23.15
CA ALA A 254 20.38 -33.27 -23.64
C ALA A 254 19.33 -33.14 -22.50
N ASN A 255 19.13 -34.21 -21.71
CA ASN A 255 18.22 -34.20 -20.55
C ASN A 255 18.63 -33.18 -19.46
N LEU A 256 19.94 -33.02 -19.23
CA LEU A 256 20.46 -31.99 -18.30
C LEU A 256 20.26 -30.58 -18.85
N THR A 257 20.40 -30.39 -20.17
CA THR A 257 20.16 -29.11 -20.85
C THR A 257 18.68 -28.70 -20.75
N GLU A 258 17.74 -29.63 -20.97
CA GLU A 258 16.31 -29.38 -20.81
C GLU A 258 15.93 -29.06 -19.36
N ARG A 259 16.56 -29.74 -18.38
CA ARG A 259 16.39 -29.40 -16.96
C ARG A 259 16.93 -28.01 -16.62
N LEU A 260 18.07 -27.61 -17.19
CA LEU A 260 18.64 -26.28 -16.98
C LEU A 260 17.75 -25.19 -17.57
N THR A 261 17.27 -25.31 -18.81
CA THR A 261 16.37 -24.32 -19.41
C THR A 261 15.05 -24.22 -18.65
N LYS A 262 14.51 -25.35 -18.18
CA LYS A 262 13.28 -25.36 -17.37
C LYS A 262 13.45 -24.71 -15.99
N LEU A 263 14.58 -24.95 -15.31
CA LEU A 263 14.92 -24.27 -14.06
C LEU A 263 15.15 -22.75 -14.27
N GLN A 264 15.80 -22.38 -15.37
CA GLN A 264 16.05 -20.98 -15.73
C GLN A 264 14.72 -20.25 -16.04
N GLN A 265 13.78 -20.91 -16.72
CA GLN A 265 12.43 -20.39 -16.96
C GLN A 265 11.60 -20.28 -15.65
N GLN A 266 11.75 -21.21 -14.71
CA GLN A 266 11.16 -21.10 -13.36
C GLN A 266 11.76 -19.96 -12.54
N LEU A 267 13.07 -19.69 -12.68
CA LEU A 267 13.74 -18.56 -12.03
C LEU A 267 13.23 -17.21 -12.57
N GLU A 268 13.06 -17.09 -13.90
CA GLU A 268 12.41 -15.91 -14.50
C GLU A 268 10.96 -15.73 -14.04
N GLN A 269 10.19 -16.82 -14.00
CA GLN A 269 8.80 -16.82 -13.53
C GLN A 269 8.71 -16.30 -12.09
N SER A 270 9.51 -16.86 -11.18
CA SER A 270 9.59 -16.39 -9.80
C SER A 270 10.12 -14.95 -9.68
N GLY A 271 11.03 -14.54 -10.57
CA GLY A 271 11.48 -13.14 -10.66
C GLY A 271 10.34 -12.16 -10.99
N ARG A 272 9.49 -12.50 -11.96
CA ARG A 272 8.30 -11.71 -12.34
C ARG A 272 7.27 -11.68 -11.20
N GLU A 273 7.03 -12.82 -10.56
CA GLU A 273 6.10 -12.94 -9.42
C GLU A 273 6.57 -12.08 -8.23
N ASN A 274 7.86 -12.13 -7.89
CA ASN A 274 8.45 -11.26 -6.87
C ASN A 274 8.35 -9.77 -7.23
N GLN A 275 8.53 -9.39 -8.50
CA GLN A 275 8.34 -8.01 -8.96
C GLN A 275 6.88 -7.54 -8.79
N SER A 276 5.89 -8.38 -9.12
CA SER A 276 4.48 -8.05 -8.85
C SER A 276 4.18 -7.94 -7.35
N LEU A 277 4.72 -8.83 -6.52
CA LEU A 277 4.55 -8.79 -5.07
C LEU A 277 5.20 -7.56 -4.43
N MET A 278 6.34 -7.10 -4.94
CA MET A 278 6.94 -5.81 -4.53
C MET A 278 6.06 -4.62 -4.96
N ALA A 279 5.56 -4.61 -6.20
CA ALA A 279 4.68 -3.54 -6.67
C ALA A 279 3.35 -3.48 -5.89
N ASP A 280 2.80 -4.62 -5.48
CA ASP A 280 1.59 -4.68 -4.66
C ASP A 280 1.85 -4.36 -3.18
N ARG A 281 3.01 -4.76 -2.62
CA ARG A 281 3.48 -4.26 -1.31
C ARG A 281 3.56 -2.73 -1.33
N ASP A 282 4.17 -2.14 -2.35
CA ASP A 282 4.39 -0.69 -2.40
C ASP A 282 3.06 0.09 -2.49
N LYS A 283 2.06 -0.44 -3.21
CA LYS A 283 0.67 0.06 -3.20
C LYS A 283 0.04 -0.06 -1.81
N LEU A 284 0.19 -1.20 -1.14
CA LEU A 284 -0.35 -1.40 0.22
C LEU A 284 0.33 -0.47 1.25
N GLU A 285 1.63 -0.23 1.11
CA GLU A 285 2.37 0.74 1.93
C GLU A 285 1.97 2.20 1.64
N GLN A 286 1.57 2.54 0.41
CA GLN A 286 0.94 3.82 0.09
C GLN A 286 -0.45 3.92 0.73
N GLN A 287 -1.32 2.92 0.54
CA GLN A 287 -2.66 2.90 1.15
C GLN A 287 -2.62 2.97 2.68
N LEU A 288 -1.68 2.29 3.33
CA LEU A 288 -1.46 2.38 4.78
C LEU A 288 -0.93 3.75 5.23
N ARG A 289 -0.17 4.46 4.38
CA ARG A 289 0.23 5.85 4.64
C ARG A 289 -0.96 6.80 4.50
N ASP A 290 -1.73 6.68 3.43
CA ASP A 290 -2.92 7.51 3.19
C ASP A 290 -3.99 7.32 4.26
N LEU A 291 -4.24 6.08 4.71
CA LEU A 291 -5.17 5.80 5.79
C LEU A 291 -4.69 6.37 7.14
N ARG A 292 -3.39 6.27 7.45
CA ARG A 292 -2.81 6.91 8.65
C ARG A 292 -2.85 8.44 8.57
N ALA A 293 -2.58 9.01 7.40
CA ALA A 293 -2.69 10.46 7.16
C ALA A 293 -4.12 10.92 7.42
N ARG A 294 -5.13 10.30 6.78
CA ARG A 294 -6.55 10.61 7.00
C ARG A 294 -7.00 10.44 8.44
N GLN A 295 -6.58 9.36 9.13
CA GLN A 295 -6.87 9.19 10.55
C GLN A 295 -6.20 10.27 11.42
N SER A 296 -5.00 10.71 11.07
CA SER A 296 -4.34 11.82 11.78
C SER A 296 -5.04 13.17 11.51
N GLU A 297 -5.47 13.44 10.28
CA GLU A 297 -6.22 14.64 9.93
C GLU A 297 -7.60 14.66 10.59
N GLU A 298 -8.35 13.57 10.54
CA GLU A 298 -9.67 13.45 11.17
C GLU A 298 -9.56 13.57 12.70
N SER A 299 -8.56 12.95 13.33
CA SER A 299 -8.34 13.10 14.78
C SER A 299 -7.87 14.51 15.15
N ILE A 300 -7.02 15.18 14.36
CA ILE A 300 -6.64 16.58 14.58
C ILE A 300 -7.84 17.53 14.42
N VAL A 301 -8.69 17.31 13.42
CA VAL A 301 -9.94 18.08 13.23
C VAL A 301 -10.88 17.85 14.41
N LYS A 302 -11.04 16.60 14.86
CA LYS A 302 -11.95 16.26 15.97
C LYS A 302 -11.44 16.73 17.33
N VAL A 303 -10.13 16.74 17.56
CA VAL A 303 -9.52 17.39 18.74
C VAL A 303 -9.79 18.88 18.70
N LYS A 304 -9.56 19.56 17.58
CA LYS A 304 -9.85 21.00 17.44
C LYS A 304 -11.33 21.35 17.63
N GLN A 305 -12.25 20.50 17.15
CA GLN A 305 -13.68 20.64 17.41
C GLN A 305 -14.00 20.54 18.90
N LEU A 306 -13.47 19.52 19.59
CA LEU A 306 -13.63 19.36 21.03
C LEU A 306 -12.99 20.51 21.83
N GLU A 307 -11.86 21.07 21.38
CA GLU A 307 -11.25 22.27 21.96
C GLU A 307 -12.15 23.50 21.81
N THR A 308 -12.78 23.70 20.64
CA THR A 308 -13.73 24.81 20.43
C THR A 308 -15.03 24.63 21.21
N ASP A 309 -15.56 23.40 21.30
CA ASP A 309 -16.77 23.09 22.06
C ASP A 309 -16.55 23.28 23.57
N LEU A 310 -15.38 22.86 24.07
CA LEU A 310 -14.98 23.04 25.47
C LEU A 310 -14.73 24.52 25.80
N ALA A 311 -14.16 25.30 24.87
CA ALA A 311 -14.04 26.74 25.02
C ALA A 311 -15.41 27.45 25.05
N LEU A 312 -16.36 27.03 24.20
CA LEU A 312 -17.73 27.53 24.20
C LEU A 312 -18.44 27.21 25.52
N ALA A 313 -18.41 25.95 25.96
CA ALA A 313 -19.02 25.51 27.21
C ALA A 313 -18.45 26.21 28.45
N ARG A 314 -17.15 26.56 28.45
CA ARG A 314 -16.54 27.42 29.49
C ARG A 314 -17.12 28.83 29.46
N ALA A 315 -17.18 29.47 28.29
CA ALA A 315 -17.74 30.82 28.16
C ALA A 315 -19.25 30.88 28.52
N GLU A 316 -20.01 29.83 28.26
CA GLU A 316 -21.39 29.69 28.70
C GLU A 316 -21.50 29.50 30.22
N SER A 317 -20.66 28.64 30.81
CA SER A 317 -20.58 28.46 32.27
C SER A 317 -20.20 29.77 33.00
N GLU A 318 -19.24 30.53 32.47
CA GLU A 318 -18.86 31.84 32.99
C GLU A 318 -20.02 32.85 32.91
N ARG A 319 -20.74 32.89 31.78
CA ARG A 319 -21.97 33.71 31.66
C ARG A 319 -23.03 33.29 32.68
N HIS A 320 -23.23 31.99 32.90
CA HIS A 320 -24.18 31.50 33.88
C HIS A 320 -23.77 31.89 35.31
N ALA A 321 -22.50 31.78 35.69
CA ALA A 321 -21.97 32.23 36.98
C ALA A 321 -22.13 33.75 37.18
N ILE A 322 -21.92 34.56 36.14
CA ILE A 322 -22.20 36.00 36.17
C ILE A 322 -23.70 36.25 36.36
N THR A 323 -24.60 35.54 35.68
CA THR A 323 -26.05 35.70 35.91
C THR A 323 -26.50 35.23 37.29
N ALA A 324 -25.88 34.18 37.85
CA ALA A 324 -26.18 33.68 39.19
C ALA A 324 -25.79 34.72 40.26
N SER A 325 -24.55 35.22 40.23
CA SER A 325 -24.10 36.27 41.15
C SER A 325 -24.91 37.58 41.04
N GLN A 326 -25.39 37.94 39.83
CA GLN A 326 -26.32 39.05 39.65
C GLN A 326 -27.72 38.79 40.24
N LEU A 327 -28.20 37.54 40.23
CA LEU A 327 -29.47 37.16 40.86
C LEU A 327 -29.34 37.08 42.38
N GLU A 328 -28.24 36.55 42.90
CA GLU A 328 -27.91 36.56 44.34
C GLU A 328 -27.82 37.99 44.88
N ALA A 329 -27.10 38.89 44.19
CA ALA A 329 -27.02 40.30 44.57
C ALA A 329 -28.40 40.99 44.59
N LYS A 330 -29.27 40.69 43.61
CA LYS A 330 -30.66 41.17 43.59
C LYS A 330 -31.51 40.58 44.72
N LEU A 331 -31.31 39.31 45.08
CA LEU A 331 -32.03 38.65 46.17
C LEU A 331 -31.60 39.23 47.53
N VAL A 332 -30.31 39.49 47.73
CA VAL A 332 -29.78 40.21 48.91
C VAL A 332 -30.32 41.65 48.98
N GLN A 333 -30.42 42.36 47.85
CA GLN A 333 -31.08 43.68 47.81
C GLN A 333 -32.55 43.60 48.19
N VAL A 334 -33.34 42.71 47.56
CA VAL A 334 -34.80 42.60 47.79
C VAL A 334 -35.09 42.15 49.23
N THR A 335 -34.32 41.22 49.79
CA THR A 335 -34.47 40.82 51.20
C THR A 335 -34.10 41.97 52.16
N GLY A 336 -33.09 42.77 51.84
CA GLY A 336 -32.78 44.01 52.56
C GLY A 336 -33.89 45.06 52.48
N GLU A 337 -34.52 45.24 51.30
CA GLU A 337 -35.68 46.11 51.10
C GLU A 337 -36.90 45.59 51.91
N SER A 338 -37.18 44.28 51.89
CA SER A 338 -38.25 43.67 52.69
C SER A 338 -38.05 43.83 54.20
N VAL A 339 -36.84 43.64 54.72
CA VAL A 339 -36.57 43.81 56.16
C VAL A 339 -36.75 45.26 56.62
N ARG A 340 -36.39 46.25 55.79
CA ARG A 340 -36.67 47.67 56.08
C ARG A 340 -38.16 47.96 56.08
N PHE A 341 -38.89 47.51 55.05
CA PHE A 341 -40.34 47.62 55.02
C PHE A 341 -41.02 46.95 56.22
N GLU A 342 -40.54 45.80 56.69
CA GLU A 342 -41.08 45.19 57.90
C GLU A 342 -40.84 46.04 59.16
N GLN A 343 -39.71 46.75 59.25
CA GLN A 343 -39.44 47.68 60.35
C GLN A 343 -40.35 48.91 60.25
N GLU A 344 -40.42 49.57 59.10
CA GLU A 344 -41.30 50.72 58.84
C GLU A 344 -42.78 50.40 59.11
N ASN A 345 -43.27 49.23 58.68
CA ASN A 345 -44.65 48.80 58.96
C ASN A 345 -44.91 48.57 60.47
N ARG A 346 -43.92 48.07 61.23
CA ARG A 346 -44.04 47.92 62.69
C ARG A 346 -44.06 49.28 63.40
N GLU A 347 -43.23 50.22 62.95
CA GLU A 347 -43.20 51.59 63.50
C GLU A 347 -44.50 52.36 63.19
N LEU A 348 -45.03 52.22 61.97
CA LEU A 348 -46.34 52.76 61.59
C LEU A 348 -47.49 52.14 62.41
N ALA A 349 -47.45 50.82 62.66
CA ALA A 349 -48.44 50.15 63.50
C ALA A 349 -48.43 50.68 64.94
N ALA A 350 -47.25 50.80 65.55
CA ALA A 350 -47.08 51.39 66.89
C ALA A 350 -47.56 52.85 66.95
N ARG A 351 -47.34 53.64 65.88
CA ARG A 351 -47.85 55.02 65.78
C ARG A 351 -49.39 55.06 65.73
N ILE A 352 -50.02 54.12 65.02
CA ILE A 352 -51.49 53.99 64.95
C ILE A 352 -52.08 53.59 66.30
N GLU A 353 -51.42 52.70 67.04
CA GLU A 353 -51.80 52.30 68.40
C GLU A 353 -51.74 53.48 69.37
N ALA A 354 -50.60 54.17 69.46
CA ALA A 354 -50.43 55.35 70.31
C ALA A 354 -51.43 56.49 69.98
N LEU A 355 -51.73 56.72 68.70
CA LEU A 355 -52.76 57.69 68.27
C LEU A 355 -54.19 57.24 68.65
N THR A 356 -54.41 55.95 68.87
CA THR A 356 -55.71 55.40 69.27
C THR A 356 -55.89 55.48 70.79
N GLU A 357 -54.82 55.28 71.58
CA GLU A 357 -54.82 55.59 73.02
C GLU A 357 -55.16 57.07 73.29
N GLN A 358 -54.51 57.99 72.58
CA GLN A 358 -54.78 59.44 72.68
C GLN A 358 -56.24 59.80 72.35
N ALA A 359 -56.90 59.03 71.48
CA ALA A 359 -58.31 59.22 71.19
C ALA A 359 -59.22 58.82 72.36
N THR A 360 -58.75 57.96 73.29
CA THR A 360 -59.48 57.63 74.53
C THR A 360 -59.27 58.68 75.62
N ASP A 361 -58.05 59.21 75.79
CA ASP A 361 -57.76 60.31 76.73
C ASP A 361 -58.65 61.54 76.47
N LEU A 362 -58.83 61.89 75.19
CA LEU A 362 -59.68 63.01 74.79
C LEU A 362 -61.17 62.76 75.09
N ASN A 363 -61.62 61.50 75.09
CA ASN A 363 -62.97 61.15 75.51
C ASN A 363 -63.11 61.27 77.04
N VAL A 364 -62.07 60.93 77.82
CA VAL A 364 -62.02 61.13 79.28
C VAL A 364 -62.03 62.62 79.65
N LEU A 365 -61.28 63.46 78.94
CA LEU A 365 -61.33 64.91 79.14
C LEU A 365 -62.71 65.49 78.82
N LYS A 366 -63.42 64.92 77.83
CA LYS A 366 -64.79 65.33 77.49
C LYS A 366 -65.80 64.97 78.58
N THR A 367 -65.67 63.82 79.24
CA THR A 367 -66.55 63.45 80.37
C THR A 367 -66.20 64.22 81.65
N GLN A 368 -64.94 64.62 81.86
CA GLN A 368 -64.57 65.54 82.94
C GLN A 368 -65.18 66.94 82.74
N LEU A 369 -65.17 67.46 81.51
CA LEU A 369 -65.78 68.75 81.21
C LEU A 369 -67.31 68.74 81.37
N SER A 370 -68.01 67.65 81.07
CA SER A 370 -69.45 67.54 81.37
C SER A 370 -69.73 67.45 82.87
N ALA A 371 -68.92 66.71 83.64
CA ALA A 371 -69.08 66.62 85.09
C ALA A 371 -68.87 67.97 85.80
N GLU A 372 -67.86 68.76 85.41
CA GLU A 372 -67.66 70.12 85.95
C GLU A 372 -68.79 71.10 85.51
N GLN A 373 -69.47 70.84 84.38
CA GLN A 373 -70.67 71.59 83.98
C GLN A 373 -71.89 71.24 84.83
N GLU A 374 -72.09 69.95 85.13
CA GLU A 374 -73.16 69.45 86.01
C GLU A 374 -72.98 69.96 87.44
N GLU A 375 -71.77 69.81 88.03
CA GLU A 375 -71.48 70.39 89.36
C GLU A 375 -71.71 71.90 89.38
N ARG A 376 -71.29 72.65 88.34
CA ARG A 376 -71.59 74.09 88.24
C ARG A 376 -73.10 74.36 88.18
N ALA A 377 -73.89 73.57 87.46
CA ALA A 377 -75.34 73.76 87.38
C ALA A 377 -76.01 73.57 88.75
N GLU A 378 -75.58 72.57 89.53
CA GLU A 378 -75.99 72.42 90.93
C GLU A 378 -75.60 73.64 91.78
N LEU A 379 -74.39 74.18 91.59
CA LEU A 379 -73.95 75.38 92.32
C LEU A 379 -74.77 76.64 91.98
N GLU A 380 -75.19 76.81 90.72
CA GLU A 380 -76.04 77.95 90.33
C GLU A 380 -77.48 77.78 90.84
N ALA A 381 -77.98 76.54 90.95
CA ALA A 381 -79.25 76.24 91.62
C ALA A 381 -79.18 76.47 93.14
N GLN A 382 -78.10 76.05 93.79
CA GLN A 382 -77.85 76.30 95.22
C GLN A 382 -77.77 77.80 95.52
N LEU A 383 -77.05 78.58 94.69
CA LEU A 383 -76.98 80.03 94.85
C LEU A 383 -78.36 80.68 94.76
N ARG A 384 -79.16 80.35 93.73
CA ARG A 384 -80.52 80.89 93.59
C ARG A 384 -81.38 80.57 94.80
N ALA A 385 -81.41 79.32 95.25
CA ALA A 385 -82.18 78.91 96.42
C ALA A 385 -81.74 79.62 97.72
N ALA A 386 -80.46 79.99 97.85
CA ALA A 386 -79.96 80.79 98.96
C ALA A 386 -80.30 82.28 98.82
N GLU A 387 -80.23 82.84 97.61
CA GLU A 387 -80.64 84.23 97.29
C GLU A 387 -82.17 84.42 97.48
N ASP A 388 -83.00 83.46 97.09
CA ASP A 388 -84.46 83.45 97.30
C ASP A 388 -84.80 83.42 98.81
N ARG A 389 -84.13 82.56 99.58
CA ARG A 389 -84.29 82.51 101.06
C ARG A 389 -83.90 83.82 101.73
N LEU A 390 -82.78 84.40 101.29
CA LEU A 390 -82.28 85.69 101.78
C LEU A 390 -83.25 86.83 101.45
N ALA A 391 -83.82 86.84 100.24
CA ALA A 391 -84.86 87.80 99.86
C ALA A 391 -86.12 87.69 100.73
N ILE A 392 -86.60 86.46 101.01
CA ILE A 392 -87.75 86.22 101.90
C ILE A 392 -87.48 86.74 103.32
N LEU A 393 -86.28 86.49 103.87
CA LEU A 393 -85.90 86.97 105.21
C LEU A 393 -85.65 88.49 105.27
N GLN A 394 -85.36 89.13 104.14
CA GLN A 394 -85.18 90.59 104.04
C GLN A 394 -86.49 91.35 103.74
N THR A 395 -87.56 90.67 103.28
CA THR A 395 -88.87 91.32 103.11
C THR A 395 -89.56 91.55 104.47
N PRO A 396 -89.87 92.81 104.85
CA PRO A 396 -90.55 93.09 106.12
C PRO A 396 -92.02 92.63 106.06
N PRO A 397 -92.58 92.11 107.17
CA PRO A 397 -93.98 91.68 107.21
C PRO A 397 -94.92 92.85 106.96
N LYS A 398 -95.88 92.64 106.04
CA LYS A 398 -96.88 93.65 105.67
C LYS A 398 -97.74 94.04 106.89
N PRO A 399 -97.74 95.32 107.33
CA PRO A 399 -98.39 95.70 108.57
C PRO A 399 -99.91 95.64 108.47
N ALA A 400 -100.54 94.98 109.45
CA ALA A 400 -101.96 95.15 109.74
C ALA A 400 -102.17 96.46 110.53
N PRO A 401 -103.24 97.23 110.27
CA PRO A 401 -103.40 98.55 110.86
C PRO A 401 -104.13 98.51 112.21
N ASP A 402 -103.39 98.53 113.32
CA ASP A 402 -103.62 99.52 114.39
C ASP A 402 -102.43 99.65 115.37
N SER A 403 -102.42 100.72 116.17
CA SER A 403 -101.59 100.97 117.35
C SER A 403 -100.06 101.13 117.20
N GLY A 404 -99.64 102.40 117.04
CA GLY A 404 -98.81 103.07 118.06
C GLY A 404 -97.36 102.61 118.35
N ARG A 405 -96.39 103.29 117.72
CA ARG A 405 -95.00 103.57 118.21
C ARG A 405 -94.29 102.46 119.02
N GLY A 406 -93.59 101.58 118.32
CA GLY A 406 -92.44 100.84 118.86
C GLY A 406 -91.30 100.84 117.85
N ALA A 407 -90.07 101.15 118.28
CA ALA A 407 -88.90 100.94 117.43
C ALA A 407 -88.56 99.44 117.44
N THR A 408 -88.83 98.74 116.34
CA THR A 408 -88.49 97.32 116.19
C THR A 408 -86.97 97.17 116.11
N VAL A 409 -86.35 96.88 117.26
CA VAL A 409 -85.00 96.30 117.30
C VAL A 409 -85.04 95.04 116.44
N PRO A 410 -84.17 94.89 115.42
CA PRO A 410 -84.16 93.69 114.61
C PRO A 410 -83.76 92.51 115.48
N ASP A 411 -84.55 91.43 115.43
CA ASP A 411 -84.32 90.22 116.23
C ASP A 411 -82.89 89.68 115.96
N PRO A 412 -82.03 89.57 116.98
CA PRO A 412 -80.65 89.12 116.80
C PRO A 412 -80.56 87.70 116.22
N GLY A 413 -81.57 86.86 116.40
CA GLY A 413 -81.66 85.54 115.75
C GLY A 413 -81.82 85.65 114.23
N LEU A 414 -82.74 86.51 113.77
CA LEU A 414 -82.92 86.81 112.35
C LEU A 414 -81.70 87.51 111.75
N VAL A 415 -81.08 88.46 112.47
CA VAL A 415 -79.85 89.12 112.02
C VAL A 415 -78.71 88.12 111.84
N ALA A 416 -78.50 87.21 112.79
CA ALA A 416 -77.50 86.15 112.67
C ALA A 416 -77.80 85.19 111.50
N GLN A 417 -79.07 84.85 111.27
CA GLN A 417 -79.48 83.97 110.17
C GLN A 417 -79.28 84.62 108.80
N VAL A 418 -79.57 85.93 108.65
CA VAL A 418 -79.28 86.69 107.43
C VAL A 418 -77.77 86.78 107.20
N GLN A 419 -76.97 87.11 108.23
CA GLN A 419 -75.51 87.16 108.11
C GLN A 419 -74.89 85.81 107.70
N MET A 420 -75.43 84.69 108.18
CA MET A 420 -75.00 83.36 107.76
C MET A 420 -75.35 83.06 106.30
N LEU A 421 -76.51 83.50 105.81
CA LEU A 421 -76.91 83.36 104.39
C LEU A 421 -76.16 84.33 103.47
N ASP A 422 -75.81 85.53 103.92
CA ASP A 422 -74.89 86.44 103.22
C ASP A 422 -73.50 85.79 103.07
N ALA A 423 -72.99 85.17 104.15
CA ALA A 423 -71.72 84.44 104.11
C ALA A 423 -71.79 83.18 103.21
N GLU A 424 -72.92 82.47 103.19
CA GLU A 424 -73.15 81.32 102.31
C GLU A 424 -73.24 81.74 100.84
N THR A 425 -74.06 82.74 100.51
CA THR A 425 -74.18 83.26 99.13
C THR A 425 -72.86 83.86 98.64
N ALA A 426 -72.06 84.51 99.50
CA ALA A 426 -70.71 84.95 99.16
C ALA A 426 -69.79 83.76 98.79
N ARG A 427 -69.75 82.70 99.61
CA ARG A 427 -68.97 81.48 99.32
C ARG A 427 -69.46 80.75 98.06
N LEU A 428 -70.77 80.76 97.80
CA LEU A 428 -71.36 80.19 96.58
C LEU A 428 -70.96 81.00 95.34
N ARG A 429 -71.03 82.34 95.39
CA ARG A 429 -70.58 83.24 94.30
C ARG A 429 -69.07 83.12 94.03
N GLU A 430 -68.25 82.95 95.08
CA GLU A 430 -66.81 82.71 94.94
C GLU A 430 -66.53 81.35 94.29
N ALA A 431 -67.14 80.27 94.80
CA ALA A 431 -67.01 78.93 94.20
C ALA A 431 -67.49 78.88 92.73
N LEU A 432 -68.51 79.68 92.38
CA LEU A 432 -68.98 79.83 91.00
C LEU A 432 -68.04 80.64 90.10
N ARG A 433 -67.37 81.67 90.62
CA ARG A 433 -66.28 82.35 89.89
C ARG A 433 -65.14 81.37 89.61
N ASP A 434 -64.77 80.58 90.60
CA ASP A 434 -63.70 79.58 90.52
C ASP A 434 -64.06 78.46 89.52
N GLY A 435 -65.28 77.91 89.60
CA GLY A 435 -65.78 76.90 88.66
C GLY A 435 -65.90 77.42 87.23
N ARG A 436 -66.32 78.68 87.04
CA ARG A 436 -66.34 79.33 85.70
C ARG A 436 -64.94 79.45 85.11
N ALA A 437 -63.94 79.88 85.89
CA ALA A 437 -62.55 79.97 85.43
C ALA A 437 -62.02 78.60 84.97
N ARG A 438 -62.27 77.55 85.75
CA ARG A 438 -61.88 76.18 85.43
C ARG A 438 -62.61 75.61 84.22
N GLN A 439 -63.91 75.88 84.10
CA GLN A 439 -64.68 75.51 82.90
C GLN A 439 -64.11 76.19 81.66
N THR A 440 -63.68 77.45 81.72
CA THR A 440 -63.00 78.11 80.59
C THR A 440 -61.60 77.56 80.30
N GLU A 441 -60.85 77.15 81.33
CA GLU A 441 -59.54 76.50 81.19
C GLU A 441 -59.68 75.12 80.53
N LEU A 442 -60.56 74.26 81.06
CA LEU A 442 -60.87 72.95 80.47
C LEU A 442 -61.49 73.05 79.06
N ALA A 443 -62.38 74.01 78.81
CA ALA A 443 -62.96 74.20 77.47
C ALA A 443 -61.95 74.73 76.44
N SER A 444 -61.03 75.62 76.83
CA SER A 444 -59.99 76.10 75.91
C SER A 444 -58.96 75.02 75.61
N LEU A 445 -58.53 74.25 76.62
CA LEU A 445 -57.62 73.12 76.42
C LEU A 445 -58.28 71.97 75.64
N LEU A 446 -59.59 71.70 75.86
CA LEU A 446 -60.34 70.73 75.04
C LEU A 446 -60.51 71.22 73.59
N ALA A 447 -60.75 72.50 73.35
CA ALA A 447 -60.83 73.05 71.99
C ALA A 447 -59.47 73.01 71.27
N GLU A 448 -58.37 73.29 71.97
CA GLU A 448 -57.01 73.12 71.43
C GLU A 448 -56.69 71.65 71.14
N ALA A 449 -57.14 70.73 72.00
CA ALA A 449 -56.94 69.29 71.83
C ALA A 449 -57.86 68.64 70.76
N GLU A 450 -59.10 69.12 70.57
CA GLU A 450 -59.95 68.73 69.43
C GLU A 450 -59.37 69.29 68.11
N LYS A 451 -58.72 70.46 68.14
CA LYS A 451 -57.96 71.02 67.01
C LYS A 451 -56.68 70.24 66.70
N SER A 452 -55.96 69.70 67.69
CA SER A 452 -54.87 68.75 67.42
C SER A 452 -55.39 67.40 66.94
N ARG A 453 -56.48 66.87 67.53
CA ARG A 453 -57.11 65.60 67.12
C ARG A 453 -57.57 65.64 65.66
N SER A 454 -58.21 66.72 65.22
CA SER A 454 -58.68 66.84 63.83
C SER A 454 -57.53 66.81 62.81
N ARG A 455 -56.38 67.43 63.13
CA ARG A 455 -55.14 67.32 62.32
C ARG A 455 -54.61 65.89 62.29
N LEU A 456 -54.46 65.27 63.46
CA LEU A 456 -53.97 63.89 63.60
C LEU A 456 -54.91 62.88 62.92
N GLU A 457 -56.23 63.11 62.89
CA GLU A 457 -57.20 62.30 62.16
C GLU A 457 -57.11 62.48 60.63
N THR A 458 -56.81 63.70 60.14
CA THR A 458 -56.50 63.88 58.71
C THR A 458 -55.19 63.18 58.33
N GLU A 459 -54.14 63.32 59.13
CA GLU A 459 -52.85 62.67 58.91
C GLU A 459 -52.96 61.14 59.00
N LYS A 460 -53.70 60.60 59.99
CA LYS A 460 -54.01 59.16 60.12
C LYS A 460 -54.74 58.62 58.90
N ARG A 461 -55.68 59.38 58.31
CA ARG A 461 -56.37 59.00 57.06
C ARG A 461 -55.45 59.02 55.84
N GLU A 462 -54.46 59.92 55.80
CA GLU A 462 -53.46 59.94 54.74
C GLU A 462 -52.46 58.79 54.88
N LEU A 463 -52.01 58.48 56.10
CA LEU A 463 -51.18 57.30 56.39
C LEU A 463 -51.88 55.98 56.05
N ILE A 464 -53.18 55.85 56.35
CA ILE A 464 -53.97 54.67 55.97
C ILE A 464 -54.10 54.56 54.44
N LYS A 465 -54.26 55.69 53.72
CA LYS A 465 -54.24 55.70 52.24
C LYS A 465 -52.88 55.29 51.68
N SER A 466 -51.78 55.83 52.20
CA SER A 466 -50.44 55.47 51.72
C SER A 466 -50.13 53.99 51.98
N LEU A 467 -50.50 53.47 53.16
CA LEU A 467 -50.35 52.05 53.50
C LEU A 467 -51.16 51.16 52.54
N ALA A 468 -52.42 51.51 52.26
CA ALA A 468 -53.24 50.79 51.29
C ALA A 468 -52.61 50.81 49.88
N THR A 469 -52.07 51.94 49.42
CA THR A 469 -51.38 52.02 48.12
C THR A 469 -50.05 51.25 48.08
N ALA A 470 -49.35 51.11 49.21
CA ALA A 470 -48.12 50.34 49.31
C ALA A 470 -48.37 48.82 49.25
N GLN A 471 -49.50 48.36 49.79
CA GLN A 471 -49.95 46.97 49.69
C GLN A 471 -50.35 46.58 48.25
N THR A 472 -50.78 47.54 47.42
CA THR A 472 -51.15 47.31 46.01
C THR A 472 -49.98 47.54 45.04
N HIS A 473 -49.05 46.58 44.99
CA HIS A 473 -47.93 46.46 44.04
C HIS A 473 -46.85 47.58 44.09
N PRO A 474 -45.68 47.31 44.72
CA PRO A 474 -44.56 48.25 44.70
C PRO A 474 -43.79 48.22 43.37
N THR A 475 -43.54 49.39 42.78
CA THR A 475 -42.44 49.57 41.82
C THR A 475 -41.28 50.35 42.47
N GLN A 476 -40.04 50.06 42.07
CA GLN A 476 -38.83 50.59 42.74
C GLN A 476 -38.69 52.12 42.69
N LYS A 477 -39.41 52.81 41.77
CA LYS A 477 -39.50 54.29 41.72
C LYS A 477 -40.57 54.88 42.65
N GLN A 478 -41.52 54.06 43.13
CA GLN A 478 -42.47 54.45 44.16
C GLN A 478 -41.84 54.30 45.56
N LEU A 479 -41.01 53.27 45.79
CA LEU A 479 -40.17 53.13 47.01
C LEU A 479 -39.44 54.44 47.33
N ALA A 480 -38.45 54.82 46.52
CA ALA A 480 -37.58 55.98 46.78
C ALA A 480 -38.30 57.36 46.79
N ARG A 481 -39.62 57.39 46.61
CA ARG A 481 -40.52 58.53 46.88
C ARG A 481 -41.27 58.35 48.20
N ALA A 482 -41.82 57.16 48.45
CA ALA A 482 -42.42 56.75 49.72
C ALA A 482 -41.44 57.01 50.88
N ASP A 483 -40.20 56.50 50.83
CA ASP A 483 -39.19 56.65 51.89
C ASP A 483 -38.98 58.13 52.29
N ARG A 484 -38.99 59.03 51.30
CA ARG A 484 -38.80 60.47 51.53
C ARG A 484 -40.03 61.12 52.15
N THR A 485 -41.23 60.72 51.72
CA THR A 485 -42.47 61.19 52.34
C THR A 485 -42.66 60.63 53.74
N ILE A 486 -42.31 59.36 53.97
CA ILE A 486 -42.33 58.69 55.28
C ILE A 486 -41.43 59.45 56.25
N LYS A 487 -40.15 59.66 55.91
CA LYS A 487 -39.24 60.42 56.77
C LYS A 487 -39.69 61.88 57.01
N SER A 488 -40.22 62.55 55.99
CA SER A 488 -40.78 63.90 56.14
C SER A 488 -42.00 63.95 57.05
N LEU A 489 -42.78 62.87 57.14
CA LEU A 489 -43.92 62.74 58.03
C LEU A 489 -43.47 62.34 59.44
N GLU A 490 -42.49 61.45 59.59
CA GLU A 490 -41.90 61.06 60.88
C GLU A 490 -41.38 62.26 61.67
N GLU A 491 -40.56 63.11 61.02
CA GLU A 491 -40.01 64.32 61.61
C GLU A 491 -41.13 65.29 62.04
N ARG A 492 -42.18 65.44 61.22
CA ARG A 492 -43.30 66.34 61.49
C ARG A 492 -44.24 65.85 62.60
N VAL A 493 -44.56 64.55 62.65
CA VAL A 493 -45.40 63.99 63.73
C VAL A 493 -44.63 64.00 65.06
N ARG A 494 -43.29 63.86 65.03
CA ARG A 494 -42.43 63.98 66.23
C ARG A 494 -42.44 65.41 66.81
N GLU A 495 -42.50 66.42 65.95
CA GLU A 495 -42.69 67.82 66.35
C GLU A 495 -44.06 68.02 67.02
N LEU A 496 -45.13 67.51 66.40
CA LEU A 496 -46.51 67.59 66.92
C LEU A 496 -46.71 66.82 68.23
N GLU A 497 -46.04 65.67 68.43
CA GLU A 497 -45.99 64.97 69.72
C GLU A 497 -45.30 65.82 70.81
N GLY A 498 -44.25 66.56 70.43
CA GLY A 498 -43.59 67.53 71.29
C GLY A 498 -44.45 68.74 71.66
N GLU A 499 -45.42 69.14 70.82
CA GLU A 499 -46.45 70.12 71.17
C GLU A 499 -47.53 69.48 72.08
N ARG A 500 -48.09 68.33 71.68
CA ARG A 500 -49.16 67.63 72.41
C ARG A 500 -48.76 67.26 73.83
N ASN A 501 -47.52 66.80 74.06
CA ASN A 501 -47.05 66.46 75.41
C ASN A 501 -47.05 67.67 76.34
N LYS A 502 -46.68 68.86 75.84
CA LYS A 502 -46.75 70.12 76.62
C LYS A 502 -48.18 70.53 76.92
N LEU A 503 -49.13 70.26 76.02
CA LEU A 503 -50.57 70.50 76.25
C LEU A 503 -51.15 69.51 77.27
N SER A 504 -50.78 68.22 77.19
CA SER A 504 -51.18 67.19 78.16
C SER A 504 -50.64 67.49 79.56
N GLU A 505 -49.38 67.93 79.68
CA GLU A 505 -48.80 68.33 80.96
C GLU A 505 -49.51 69.54 81.57
N ARG A 506 -49.83 70.56 80.76
CA ARG A 506 -50.65 71.72 81.18
C ARG A 506 -52.06 71.30 81.63
N LEU A 507 -52.70 70.37 80.92
CA LEU A 507 -53.99 69.78 81.28
C LEU A 507 -53.94 69.04 82.63
N ALA A 508 -52.88 68.25 82.87
CA ALA A 508 -52.67 67.57 84.14
C ALA A 508 -52.48 68.56 85.31
N GLN A 509 -51.75 69.66 85.08
CA GLN A 509 -51.58 70.73 86.06
C GLN A 509 -52.90 71.48 86.35
N ALA A 510 -53.67 71.82 85.31
CA ALA A 510 -54.97 72.48 85.44
C ALA A 510 -56.01 71.61 86.19
N THR A 511 -56.14 70.33 85.82
CA THR A 511 -57.06 69.39 86.47
C THR A 511 -56.68 69.09 87.92
N ALA A 512 -55.38 68.92 88.23
CA ALA A 512 -54.89 68.77 89.60
C ALA A 512 -55.21 70.02 90.46
N LYS A 513 -55.03 71.21 89.89
CA LYS A 513 -55.39 72.49 90.50
C LYS A 513 -56.90 72.62 90.74
N SER A 514 -57.75 72.21 89.79
CA SER A 514 -59.20 72.13 90.02
C SER A 514 -59.53 71.21 91.19
N LYS A 515 -59.03 69.97 91.17
CA LYS A 515 -59.30 68.97 92.20
C LYS A 515 -58.92 69.47 93.61
N SER A 516 -57.79 70.19 93.73
CA SER A 516 -57.36 70.83 94.98
C SER A 516 -58.33 71.93 95.42
N ASN A 517 -58.65 72.89 94.54
CA ASN A 517 -59.57 73.99 94.87
C ASN A 517 -61.02 73.51 95.13
N LEU A 518 -61.48 72.45 94.46
CA LEU A 518 -62.79 71.83 94.73
C LEU A 518 -62.81 71.13 96.10
N GLN A 519 -61.73 70.43 96.48
CA GLN A 519 -61.60 69.88 97.83
C GLN A 519 -61.55 70.97 98.91
N PHE A 520 -60.87 72.09 98.63
CA PHE A 520 -60.87 73.26 99.52
C PHE A 520 -62.28 73.86 99.65
N ALA A 521 -62.98 74.11 98.54
CA ALA A 521 -64.35 74.64 98.55
C ALA A 521 -65.34 73.71 99.27
N ARG A 522 -65.24 72.38 99.11
CA ARG A 522 -66.08 71.42 99.83
C ARG A 522 -65.82 71.44 101.35
N ARG A 523 -64.55 71.53 101.79
CA ARG A 523 -64.20 71.76 103.21
C ARG A 523 -64.71 73.11 103.74
N ALA A 524 -64.69 74.16 102.92
CA ALA A 524 -65.16 75.49 103.31
C ALA A 524 -66.69 75.60 103.43
N ARG A 525 -67.46 74.61 102.93
CA ARG A 525 -68.93 74.54 103.08
C ARG A 525 -69.38 73.54 104.13
N LEU A 526 -68.84 72.33 104.10
CA LEU A 526 -69.26 71.22 104.98
C LEU A 526 -68.57 71.24 106.35
N GLY A 527 -67.79 72.28 106.63
CA GLY A 527 -66.88 72.34 107.77
C GLY A 527 -65.65 71.45 107.57
N ASN A 528 -64.72 71.52 108.53
CA ASN A 528 -63.67 70.51 108.64
C ASN A 528 -64.22 69.39 109.54
N PRO A 529 -64.50 68.18 109.03
CA PRO A 529 -65.13 67.12 109.82
C PRO A 529 -64.31 66.67 111.04
N ARG A 530 -63.03 67.06 111.16
CA ARG A 530 -62.27 66.92 112.42
C ARG A 530 -62.60 68.00 113.46
N GLU A 531 -62.85 69.23 113.04
CA GLU A 531 -63.21 70.35 113.92
C GLU A 531 -64.67 70.26 114.35
N ASP A 532 -65.58 69.86 113.45
CA ASP A 532 -66.99 69.65 113.79
C ASP A 532 -67.16 68.48 114.78
N ALA A 533 -66.40 67.40 114.60
CA ALA A 533 -66.32 66.29 115.56
C ALA A 533 -65.66 66.66 116.91
N VAL A 534 -64.98 67.81 117.00
CA VAL A 534 -64.46 68.39 118.24
C VAL A 534 -65.48 69.34 118.86
N ARG A 535 -66.16 70.19 118.07
CA ARG A 535 -67.28 71.02 118.55
C ARG A 535 -68.38 70.18 119.18
N PHE A 536 -68.86 69.15 118.47
CA PHE A 536 -69.90 68.24 118.94
C PHE A 536 -69.51 67.45 120.22
N ARG A 537 -68.20 67.36 120.52
CA ARG A 537 -67.70 66.76 121.77
C ARG A 537 -67.68 67.77 122.92
N ASN A 538 -67.37 69.04 122.63
CA ASN A 538 -67.33 70.11 123.63
C ASN A 538 -68.76 70.56 124.00
N GLU A 539 -69.67 70.66 123.03
CA GLU A 539 -71.09 70.99 123.22
C GLU A 539 -71.87 69.92 124.00
N ARG A 540 -71.28 68.74 124.24
CA ARG A 540 -71.85 67.66 125.07
C ARG A 540 -71.33 67.65 126.52
N ASN A 541 -70.35 68.49 126.85
CA ASN A 541 -69.69 68.54 128.16
C ASN A 541 -69.98 69.84 128.95
N ASN A 542 -70.87 70.70 128.42
CA ASN A 542 -71.48 71.85 129.11
C ASN A 542 -73.00 71.64 129.22
#